data_AF-A0A957Z1L1-F1
#
_entry.id   AF-A0A957Z1L1-F1
#
_cell.length_a   1.000
_cell.length_b   1.000
_cell.length_c   1.000
_cell.angle_alpha   90.00
_cell.angle_beta   90.00
_cell.angle_gamma   90.00
#
_symmetry.space_group_name_H-M   'P 1'
#
loop_
_entity.id
_entity.type
_entity.pdbx_description
1 polymer ?
#
loop_
_entity_poly.entity_id
_entity_poly.type
_entity_poly.pdbx_seq_one_letter_code
_entity_poly.pdbx_strand_id
1 'polypeptide(L)'
;MVYLMLSFFCVGILNGNLNALAMEPLGHIAGVGAAVVGSLSTFLSMALGIVIGQSYNNTILPLVGGFAVLSLASLATMQWAEWNRVDDPLGEESMVREGRG
;
A
#
# COMPACT_ATOMS: atom_id res chain seq x y z
N MET A 1 -13.37 -16.47 -12.21
CA MET A 1 -12.51 -17.11 -11.18
C MET A 1 -11.02 -17.00 -11.48
N VAL A 2 -10.56 -17.28 -12.71
CA VAL A 2 -9.15 -17.08 -13.11
C VAL A 2 -8.69 -15.62 -12.91
N TYR A 3 -9.53 -14.64 -13.23
CA TYR A 3 -9.26 -13.21 -12.99
C TYR A 3 -8.90 -12.92 -11.53
N LEU A 4 -9.73 -13.36 -10.58
CA LEU A 4 -9.49 -13.11 -9.16
C LEU A 4 -8.22 -13.80 -8.66
N MET A 5 -7.97 -15.04 -9.11
CA MET A 5 -6.75 -15.79 -8.78
C MET A 5 -5.48 -15.02 -9.19
N LEU A 6 -5.42 -14.56 -10.44
CA LEU A 6 -4.29 -13.77 -10.94
C LEU A 6 -4.15 -12.43 -10.20
N SER A 7 -5.26 -11.72 -9.99
CA SER A 7 -5.24 -10.43 -9.28
C SER A 7 -4.74 -10.57 -7.84
N PHE A 8 -5.26 -11.54 -7.07
CA PHE A 8 -4.81 -11.78 -5.70
C PHE A 8 -3.35 -12.25 -5.64
N PHE A 9 -2.90 -13.04 -6.61
CA PHE A 9 -1.51 -13.44 -6.72
C PHE A 9 -0.58 -12.23 -6.92
N CYS A 10 -0.89 -11.36 -7.88
CA CYS A 10 -0.11 -10.14 -8.14
C CYS A 10 -0.14 -9.18 -6.93
N VAL A 11 -1.31 -8.99 -6.30
CA VAL A 11 -1.46 -8.16 -5.09
C VAL A 11 -0.64 -8.72 -3.93
N GLY A 12 -0.59 -10.04 -3.76
CA GLY A 12 0.22 -10.69 -2.73
C GLY A 12 1.71 -10.40 -2.88
N ILE A 13 2.26 -10.51 -4.10
CA ILE A 13 3.66 -10.17 -4.38
C ILE A 13 3.92 -8.68 -4.14
N LEU A 14 3.04 -7.81 -4.62
CA LEU A 14 3.16 -6.36 -4.44
C LEU A 14 3.19 -5.97 -2.95
N ASN A 15 2.25 -6.47 -2.15
CA ASN A 15 2.19 -6.18 -0.71
C ASN A 15 3.44 -6.65 0.04
N GLY A 16 4.03 -7.79 -0.35
CA GLY A 16 5.29 -8.26 0.23
C GLY A 16 6.44 -7.29 -0.03
N ASN A 17 6.61 -6.86 -1.29
CA ASN A 17 7.68 -5.95 -1.69
C ASN A 17 7.53 -4.56 -1.04
N LEU A 18 6.31 -4.01 -1.02
CA LEU A 18 6.03 -2.71 -0.40
C LEU A 18 6.22 -2.74 1.12
N ASN A 19 5.82 -3.81 1.81
CA ASN A 19 6.09 -3.96 3.24
C ASN A 19 7.60 -4.04 3.53
N ALA A 20 8.37 -4.73 2.69
CA ALA A 20 9.83 -4.79 2.84
C ALA A 20 10.49 -3.41 2.62
N LEU A 21 10.15 -2.72 1.53
CA LEU A 21 10.60 -1.35 1.23
C LEU A 21 10.24 -0.36 2.34
N ALA A 22 9.03 -0.48 2.89
CA ALA A 22 8.59 0.36 4.00
C ALA A 22 9.38 0.09 5.28
N MET A 23 9.83 -1.14 5.53
CA MET A 23 10.56 -1.51 6.75
C MET A 23 12.09 -1.37 6.65
N GLU A 24 12.62 -1.19 5.43
CA GLU A 24 14.06 -1.00 5.16
C GLU A 24 14.69 0.15 5.98
N PRO A 25 14.08 1.33 6.14
CA PRO A 25 14.60 2.38 7.02
C PRO A 25 14.16 2.24 8.50
N LEU A 26 13.23 1.34 8.83
CA LEU A 26 12.64 1.25 10.19
C LEU A 26 13.30 0.23 11.13
N GLY A 27 14.27 -0.58 10.67
CA GLY A 27 15.21 -1.36 11.50
C GLY A 27 14.64 -1.94 12.80
N HIS A 28 14.98 -1.34 13.95
CA HIS A 28 14.59 -1.80 15.30
C HIS A 28 13.06 -1.73 15.58
N ILE A 29 12.31 -0.92 14.83
CA ILE A 29 10.87 -0.67 15.02
C ILE A 29 10.02 -1.34 13.92
N ALA A 30 10.65 -2.08 13.00
CA ALA A 30 9.98 -2.72 11.87
C ALA A 30 8.79 -3.61 12.30
N GLY A 31 8.90 -4.31 13.42
CA GLY A 31 7.82 -5.16 13.96
C GLY A 31 6.58 -4.37 14.41
N VAL A 32 6.76 -3.21 15.05
CA VAL A 32 5.64 -2.34 15.46
C VAL A 32 5.02 -1.67 14.24
N GLY A 33 5.85 -1.23 13.28
CA GLY A 33 5.39 -0.70 12.00
C GLY A 33 4.53 -1.70 11.21
N ALA A 34 4.99 -2.95 11.11
CA ALA A 34 4.25 -4.05 10.48
C ALA A 34 2.87 -4.27 11.10
N ALA A 35 2.80 -4.27 12.44
CA ALA A 35 1.56 -4.48 13.17
C ALA A 35 0.55 -3.34 12.93
N VAL A 36 1.03 -2.09 12.92
CA VAL A 36 0.19 -0.91 12.65
C VAL A 36 -0.33 -0.93 11.22
N VAL A 37 0.55 -1.17 10.23
CA VAL A 37 0.16 -1.28 8.81
C VAL A 37 -0.84 -2.41 8.61
N GLY A 38 -0.62 -3.58 9.20
CA GLY A 38 -1.55 -4.71 9.11
C GLY A 38 -2.91 -4.42 9.74
N SER A 39 -2.93 -3.78 10.92
CA SER A 39 -4.16 -3.40 11.62
C SER A 39 -4.97 -2.38 10.83
N LEU A 40 -4.32 -1.30 10.37
CA LEU A 40 -4.95 -0.26 9.55
C LEU A 40 -5.45 -0.80 8.21
N SER A 41 -4.64 -1.61 7.53
CA SER A 41 -5.02 -2.24 6.26
C SER A 41 -6.27 -3.11 6.43
N THR A 42 -6.36 -3.87 7.53
CA THR A 42 -7.54 -4.69 7.82
C THR A 42 -8.76 -3.84 8.10
N PHE A 43 -8.62 -2.76 8.87
CA PHE A 43 -9.70 -1.82 9.16
C PHE A 43 -10.24 -1.14 7.90
N LEU A 44 -9.34 -0.63 7.05
CA LEU A 44 -9.70 0.01 5.78
C LEU A 44 -10.33 -1.02 4.82
N SER A 45 -9.74 -2.21 4.72
CA SER A 45 -10.27 -3.30 3.89
C SER A 45 -11.67 -3.71 4.35
N MET A 46 -11.92 -3.77 5.66
CA MET A 46 -13.24 -4.06 6.22
C MET A 46 -14.25 -2.97 5.86
N ALA A 47 -13.93 -1.70 6.10
CA ALA A 47 -14.83 -0.59 5.81
C ALA A 47 -15.19 -0.53 4.31
N LEU A 48 -14.19 -0.61 3.44
CA LEU A 48 -14.38 -0.62 1.99
C LEU A 48 -15.12 -1.89 1.52
N GLY A 49 -14.79 -3.04 2.10
CA GLY A 49 -15.45 -4.31 1.81
C GLY A 49 -16.94 -4.30 2.17
N ILE A 50 -17.32 -3.65 3.27
CA ILE A 50 -18.73 -3.47 3.63
C ILE A 50 -19.42 -2.58 2.60
N VAL A 51 -18.84 -1.44 2.23
CA VAL A 51 -19.44 -0.51 1.24
C VAL A 51 -19.64 -1.17 -0.12
N ILE A 52 -18.61 -1.87 -0.63
CA ILE A 52 -18.66 -2.57 -1.91
C ILE A 52 -19.59 -3.78 -1.83
N GLY A 53 -19.56 -4.50 -0.69
CA GLY A 53 -20.40 -5.68 -0.43
C GLY A 53 -21.89 -5.36 -0.34
N GLN A 54 -22.27 -4.22 0.23
CA GLN A 54 -23.66 -3.74 0.23
C GLN A 54 -24.16 -3.39 -1.18
N SER A 55 -23.24 -2.98 -2.07
CA SER A 55 -23.54 -2.67 -3.48
C SER A 55 -23.55 -3.91 -4.38
N TYR A 56 -23.39 -5.11 -3.82
CA TYR A 56 -23.31 -6.36 -4.58
C TYR A 56 -24.69 -6.82 -5.07
N ASN A 57 -25.05 -6.42 -6.29
CA ASN A 57 -26.33 -6.73 -6.91
C ASN A 57 -26.22 -7.90 -7.92
N ASN A 58 -25.80 -9.10 -7.47
CA ASN A 58 -25.61 -10.33 -8.26
C ASN A 58 -24.67 -10.22 -9.49
N THR A 59 -24.01 -9.08 -9.67
CA THR A 59 -23.07 -8.84 -10.77
C THR A 59 -21.68 -8.55 -10.21
N ILE A 60 -20.65 -8.86 -11.00
CA ILE A 60 -19.23 -8.66 -10.67
C ILE A 60 -18.76 -7.22 -10.96
N LEU A 61 -19.59 -6.42 -11.64
CA LEU A 61 -19.34 -5.01 -11.98
C LEU A 61 -18.94 -4.14 -10.77
N PRO A 62 -19.65 -4.14 -9.62
CA PRO A 62 -19.27 -3.35 -8.45
C PRO A 62 -17.93 -3.78 -7.87
N LEU A 63 -17.56 -5.06 -8.01
CA LEU A 63 -16.27 -5.58 -7.55
C LEU A 63 -15.13 -5.05 -8.43
N VAL A 64 -15.29 -5.14 -9.77
CA VAL A 64 -14.30 -4.65 -10.73
C VAL A 64 -14.17 -3.13 -10.65
N GLY A 65 -15.30 -2.41 -10.54
CA GLY A 65 -15.31 -0.97 -10.34
C GLY A 65 -14.63 -0.56 -9.04
N GLY A 66 -14.89 -1.28 -7.94
CA GLY A 66 -14.21 -1.08 -6.66
C GLY A 66 -12.70 -1.27 -6.77
N PHE A 67 -12.24 -2.36 -7.39
CA PHE A 67 -10.80 -2.58 -7.63
C PHE A 67 -10.17 -1.50 -8.51
N ALA A 68 -10.86 -1.05 -9.56
CA ALA A 68 -10.34 0.00 -10.44
C ALA A 68 -10.20 1.34 -9.71
N VAL A 69 -11.22 1.76 -8.95
CA VAL A 69 -11.19 3.01 -8.18
C VAL A 69 -10.14 2.95 -7.07
N LEU A 70 -10.05 1.83 -6.34
CA LEU A 70 -9.05 1.65 -5.29
C LEU A 70 -7.63 1.62 -5.85
N SER A 71 -7.43 1.00 -7.01
CA SER A 71 -6.12 1.00 -7.70
C SER A 71 -5.71 2.41 -8.13
N LEU A 72 -6.63 3.19 -8.72
CA LEU A 72 -6.39 4.59 -9.06
C LEU A 72 -6.11 5.45 -7.83
N ALA A 73 -6.86 5.24 -6.74
CA ALA A 73 -6.62 5.92 -5.48
C ALA A 73 -5.23 5.58 -4.91
N SER A 74 -4.82 4.31 -4.98
CA SER A 74 -3.48 3.85 -4.57
C SER A 74 -2.38 4.54 -5.38
N LEU A 75 -2.55 4.64 -6.70
CA LEU A 75 -1.60 5.35 -7.57
C LEU A 75 -1.52 6.85 -7.23
N ALA A 76 -2.66 7.50 -7.03
CA ALA A 76 -2.70 8.91 -6.63
C ALA A 76 -2.02 9.15 -5.28
N THR A 77 -2.26 8.27 -4.29
CA THR A 77 -1.58 8.36 -2.99
C THR A 77 -0.08 8.12 -3.10
N MET A 78 0.35 7.23 -3.99
CA MET A 78 1.77 6.95 -4.21
C MET A 78 2.46 8.16 -4.87
N GLN A 79 1.84 8.77 -5.87
CA GLN A 79 2.33 10.01 -6.49
C GLN A 79 2.39 11.16 -5.49
N TRP A 80 1.38 11.29 -4.62
CA TRP A 80 1.37 12.30 -3.56
C TRP A 80 2.48 12.06 -2.52
N ALA A 81 2.72 10.80 -2.16
CA ALA A 81 3.82 10.43 -1.27
C ALA A 81 5.20 10.70 -1.89
N GLU A 82 5.36 10.44 -3.19
CA GLU A 82 6.59 10.76 -3.93
C GLU A 82 6.79 12.27 -4.05
N TRP A 83 5.73 13.04 -4.28
CA TRP A 83 5.78 14.51 -4.27
C TRP A 83 6.33 15.04 -2.95
N ASN A 84 5.85 14.52 -1.82
CA ASN A 84 6.30 14.94 -0.49
C ASN A 84 7.75 14.51 -0.18
N ARG A 85 8.32 13.58 -0.94
CA ARG A 85 9.71 13.14 -0.77
C ARG A 85 10.71 14.08 -1.45
N VAL A 86 10.26 14.90 -2.41
CA VAL A 86 11.08 15.93 -3.10
C VAL A 86 11.29 17.16 -2.21
N ASP A 87 10.40 17.40 -1.24
CA ASP A 87 10.47 18.54 -0.31
C ASP A 87 11.35 18.28 0.93
N ASP A 88 12.01 17.11 1.01
CA ASP A 88 12.86 16.71 2.14
C ASP A 88 14.36 16.67 1.77
N PRO A 89 15.02 17.83 1.57
CA PRO A 89 16.43 17.93 1.14
C PRO A 89 17.45 17.52 2.22
N LEU A 90 17.02 17.08 3.42
CA LEU A 90 17.92 16.75 4.53
C LEU A 90 18.35 15.27 4.57
N GLY A 91 17.77 14.42 3.71
CA GLY A 91 18.14 13.00 3.59
C GLY A 91 19.43 12.74 2.80
N GLU A 92 19.81 13.61 1.87
CA GLU A 92 21.03 13.45 1.07
C GLU A 92 22.30 13.87 1.83
N GLU A 93 22.23 14.85 2.75
CA GLU A 93 23.42 15.27 3.52
C GLU A 93 23.85 14.25 4.59
N SER A 94 22.92 13.48 5.14
CA SER A 94 23.25 12.44 6.14
C SER A 94 23.85 11.18 5.52
N MET A 95 23.39 10.76 4.32
CA MET A 95 24.01 9.64 3.60
C MET A 95 25.42 9.95 3.06
N VAL A 96 25.70 11.21 2.67
CA VAL A 96 27.05 11.63 2.23
C VAL A 96 28.04 11.71 3.40
N ARG A 97 27.56 11.95 4.63
CA ARG A 97 28.39 11.96 5.84
C ARG A 97 28.62 10.57 6.43
N GLU A 98 27.63 9.68 6.37
CA GLU A 98 27.76 8.28 6.83
C GLU A 98 28.69 7.46 5.92
N GLY A 99 28.67 7.70 4.60
CA GLY A 99 29.58 7.03 3.64
C GLY A 99 31.02 7.55 3.63
N ARG A 100 31.37 8.46 4.54
CA ARG A 100 32.69 9.11 4.62
C ARG A 100 33.29 9.04 6.04
N GLY A 101 32.79 8.13 6.88
CA GLY A 101 33.28 7.83 8.23
C GLY A 101 33.91 6.45 8.32
#